data_AF-A0A2W6X9V2-F1
#
_entry.id   AF-A0A2W6X9V2-F1
#
_cell.length_a   1.000
_cell.length_b   1.000
_cell.length_c   1.000
_cell.angle_alpha   90.00
_cell.angle_beta   90.00
_cell.angle_gamma   90.00
#
_symmetry.space_group_name_H-M   'P 1'
#
loop_
_entity.id
_entity.type
_entity.pdbx_description
1 polymer ?
#
loop_
_entity_poly.entity_id
_entity_poly.type
_entity_poly.pdbx_seq_one_letter_code
_entity_poly.pdbx_strand_id
1 'polypeptide(L)'
;MAAFEVPLTTAVERANFLTILKAEAAIEGLDVNIETAEEMDRWNEMGLELSKSIEATVYRSGDIRQSEARVSDQHHLGYAWISFERGEDPSLAQRFRQRLMSRIFERWPGTLSVPVAQTGSLPHKEDLRRSDRGYEIDPSRIAGYICGTAPGNAPKSACD
;
A
#
# COMPACT_ATOMS: atom_id res chain seq x y z
N MET A 1 0.78 4.59 10.43
CA MET A 1 0.72 4.00 9.07
C MET A 1 1.75 2.87 8.99
N ALA A 2 1.54 1.89 8.11
CA ALA A 2 2.53 0.87 7.77
C ALA A 2 2.37 0.47 6.30
N ALA A 3 3.44 0.02 5.65
CA ALA A 3 3.36 -0.45 4.27
C ALA A 3 4.25 -1.67 4.02
N PHE A 4 3.87 -2.47 3.04
CA PHE A 4 4.54 -3.71 2.67
C PHE A 4 4.48 -3.93 1.15
N GLU A 5 5.55 -4.47 0.58
CA GLU A 5 5.60 -4.95 -0.79
C GLU A 5 5.36 -6.47 -0.82
N VAL A 6 4.41 -6.90 -1.64
CA VAL A 6 4.05 -8.31 -1.83
C VAL A 6 4.36 -8.71 -3.27
N PRO A 7 5.17 -9.76 -3.51
CA PRO A 7 5.49 -10.20 -4.88
C PRO A 7 4.28 -10.93 -5.49
N LEU A 8 3.53 -10.24 -6.36
CA LEU A 8 2.33 -10.74 -7.05
C LEU A 8 2.56 -10.77 -8.57
N THR A 9 3.54 -11.55 -8.98
CA THR A 9 4.07 -11.57 -10.36
C THR A 9 3.10 -12.14 -11.38
N THR A 10 2.12 -12.95 -10.95
CA THR A 10 1.14 -13.60 -11.83
C THR A 10 -0.29 -13.15 -11.57
N ALA A 11 -1.17 -13.27 -12.57
CA ALA A 11 -2.60 -12.97 -12.42
C ALA A 11 -3.27 -13.85 -11.35
N VAL A 12 -2.82 -15.11 -11.21
CA VAL A 12 -3.30 -16.04 -10.19
C VAL A 12 -2.90 -15.58 -8.79
N GLU A 13 -1.68 -15.08 -8.60
CA GLU A 13 -1.24 -14.50 -7.33
C GLU A 13 -2.05 -13.26 -6.97
N ARG A 14 -2.28 -12.36 -7.92
CA ARG A 14 -3.13 -11.18 -7.71
C ARG A 14 -4.56 -11.55 -7.31
N ALA A 15 -5.18 -12.50 -8.00
CA ALA A 15 -6.51 -12.99 -7.66
C ALA A 15 -6.57 -13.63 -6.25
N ASN A 16 -5.57 -14.43 -5.89
CA ASN A 16 -5.46 -15.02 -4.56
C ASN A 16 -5.29 -13.96 -3.46
N PHE A 17 -4.46 -12.94 -3.72
CA PHE A 17 -4.26 -11.82 -2.82
C PHE A 17 -5.56 -11.06 -2.58
N LEU A 18 -6.28 -10.70 -3.65
CA LEU A 18 -7.56 -10.01 -3.56
C LEU A 18 -8.63 -10.85 -2.85
N THR A 19 -8.60 -12.17 -3.00
CA THR A 19 -9.49 -13.08 -2.26
C THR A 19 -9.22 -13.03 -0.76
N ILE A 20 -7.95 -13.07 -0.34
CA ILE A 20 -7.57 -12.95 1.07
C ILE A 20 -7.93 -11.56 1.61
N LEU A 21 -7.64 -10.50 0.84
CA LEU A 21 -7.97 -9.12 1.21
C LEU A 21 -9.47 -8.96 1.49
N LYS A 22 -10.33 -9.44 0.59
CA LYS A 22 -11.79 -9.40 0.77
C LYS A 22 -12.24 -10.19 2.00
N ALA A 23 -11.71 -11.40 2.18
CA ALA A 23 -12.10 -12.25 3.29
C ALA A 23 -11.76 -11.62 4.65
N GLU A 24 -10.54 -11.10 4.82
CA GLU A 24 -10.13 -10.48 6.08
C GLU A 24 -10.79 -9.11 6.30
N ALA A 25 -11.06 -8.34 5.24
CA ALA A 25 -11.84 -7.10 5.34
C ALA A 25 -13.27 -7.37 5.82
N ALA A 26 -13.95 -8.36 5.24
CA ALA A 26 -15.32 -8.70 5.59
C ALA A 26 -15.48 -9.13 7.06
N ILE A 27 -14.47 -9.78 7.65
CA ILE A 27 -14.48 -10.19 9.07
C ILE A 27 -14.55 -8.99 10.02
N GLU A 28 -13.91 -7.88 9.66
CA GLU A 28 -13.94 -6.64 10.44
C GLU A 28 -15.06 -5.68 10.00
N GLY A 29 -15.96 -6.13 9.09
CA GLY A 29 -17.06 -5.32 8.58
C GLY A 29 -16.63 -4.20 7.62
N LEU A 30 -15.50 -4.38 6.93
CA LEU A 30 -14.97 -3.43 5.95
C LEU A 30 -15.38 -3.82 4.52
N ASP A 31 -15.53 -2.79 3.68
CA ASP A 31 -15.80 -2.93 2.25
C ASP A 31 -14.49 -2.91 1.46
N VAL A 32 -14.50 -3.54 0.28
CA VAL A 32 -13.35 -3.54 -0.64
C VAL A 32 -13.79 -3.14 -2.04
N ASN A 33 -13.25 -2.03 -2.54
CA ASN A 33 -13.35 -1.64 -3.94
C ASN A 33 -12.12 -2.15 -4.67
N ILE A 34 -12.32 -2.81 -5.82
CA ILE A 34 -11.23 -3.31 -6.67
C ILE A 34 -11.47 -2.74 -8.05
N GLU A 35 -10.46 -2.09 -8.63
CA GLU A 35 -10.58 -1.64 -10.01
C GLU A 35 -10.72 -2.84 -10.94
N THR A 36 -11.66 -2.71 -11.87
CA THR A 36 -11.92 -3.67 -12.95
C THR A 36 -10.78 -3.67 -13.97
N ALA A 37 -10.72 -4.71 -14.81
CA ALA A 37 -9.73 -4.76 -15.89
C ALA A 37 -9.90 -3.56 -16.85
N GLU A 38 -11.15 -3.19 -17.15
CA GLU A 38 -11.48 -2.07 -18.02
C GLU A 38 -11.12 -0.70 -17.41
N GLU A 39 -11.17 -0.58 -16.08
CA GLU A 39 -10.65 0.60 -15.37
C GLU A 39 -9.13 0.69 -15.47
N MET A 40 -8.44 -0.42 -15.21
CA MET A 40 -6.98 -0.48 -15.29
C MET A 40 -6.46 -0.26 -16.72
N ASP A 41 -7.15 -0.81 -17.73
CA ASP A 41 -6.78 -0.63 -19.14
C ASP A 41 -6.82 0.84 -19.56
N ARG A 42 -7.81 1.62 -19.08
CA ARG A 42 -7.85 3.07 -19.32
C ARG A 42 -6.63 3.78 -18.74
N TRP A 43 -6.17 3.40 -17.56
CA TRP A 43 -4.95 3.95 -16.98
C TRP A 43 -3.70 3.54 -17.78
N ASN A 44 -3.64 2.28 -18.20
CA ASN A 44 -2.54 1.73 -19.01
C ASN A 44 -2.41 2.42 -20.37
N GLU A 45 -3.53 2.79 -21.01
CA GLU A 45 -3.57 3.54 -22.28
C GLU A 45 -3.06 4.98 -22.14
N MET A 46 -3.21 5.58 -20.96
CA MET A 46 -2.78 6.97 -20.72
C MET A 46 -1.26 7.11 -20.53
N GLY A 47 -0.54 6.02 -20.21
CA GLY A 47 0.91 6.00 -20.18
C GLY A 47 1.51 4.98 -19.21
N LEU A 48 2.79 4.63 -19.42
CA LEU A 48 3.50 3.64 -18.62
C LEU A 48 3.57 4.00 -17.12
N GLU A 49 3.67 5.29 -16.78
CA GLU A 49 3.70 5.77 -15.40
C GLU A 49 2.38 5.56 -14.65
N LEU A 50 1.27 5.43 -15.38
CA LEU A 50 -0.05 5.15 -14.81
C LEU A 50 -0.37 3.66 -14.82
N SER A 51 0.54 2.85 -15.37
CA SER A 51 0.27 1.45 -15.57
C SER A 51 0.20 0.69 -14.26
N LYS A 52 -0.83 -0.15 -14.15
CA LYS A 52 -1.09 -1.00 -12.99
C LYS A 52 -1.77 -2.30 -13.43
N SER A 53 -1.55 -3.35 -12.65
CA SER A 53 -2.18 -4.66 -12.82
C SER A 53 -3.03 -5.10 -11.62
N ILE A 54 -3.01 -4.32 -10.54
CA ILE A 54 -3.87 -4.45 -9.38
C ILE A 54 -4.07 -3.08 -8.73
N GLU A 55 -5.32 -2.76 -8.39
CA GLU A 55 -5.68 -1.64 -7.52
C GLU A 55 -6.85 -2.06 -6.64
N ALA A 56 -6.73 -1.83 -5.33
CA ALA A 56 -7.83 -2.05 -4.40
C ALA A 56 -7.77 -1.06 -3.23
N THR A 57 -8.95 -0.66 -2.75
CA THR A 57 -9.10 0.16 -1.55
C THR A 57 -10.02 -0.55 -0.59
N VAL A 58 -9.57 -0.70 0.66
CA VAL A 58 -10.38 -1.17 1.78
C VAL A 58 -10.85 0.04 2.56
N TYR A 59 -12.15 0.14 2.82
CA TYR A 59 -12.73 1.33 3.43
C TYR A 59 -13.93 0.97 4.33
N ARG A 60 -14.36 1.96 5.12
CA ARG A 60 -15.45 1.81 6.09
C ARG A 60 -16.78 2.34 5.55
N SER A 61 -17.87 1.65 5.89
CA SER A 61 -19.25 2.16 5.84
C SER A 61 -19.66 2.82 4.51
N GLY A 62 -19.26 2.25 3.36
CA GLY A 62 -19.63 2.82 2.07
C GLY A 62 -18.91 4.13 1.66
N ASP A 63 -18.06 4.72 2.51
CA ASP A 63 -17.30 5.94 2.18
C ASP A 63 -15.83 5.61 1.92
N ILE A 64 -15.44 5.63 0.65
CA ILE A 64 -14.06 5.35 0.22
C ILE A 64 -13.03 6.34 0.79
N ARG A 65 -13.46 7.51 1.28
CA ARG A 65 -12.58 8.49 1.94
C ARG A 65 -12.14 8.03 3.33
N GLN A 66 -12.85 7.07 3.92
CA GLN A 66 -12.47 6.39 5.15
C GLN A 66 -11.66 5.13 4.83
N SER A 67 -10.55 5.34 4.10
CA SER A 67 -9.64 4.27 3.69
C SER A 67 -8.91 3.69 4.90
N GLU A 68 -8.91 2.37 5.01
CA GLU A 68 -8.16 1.61 6.01
C GLU A 68 -6.89 1.01 5.40
N ALA A 69 -6.96 0.63 4.11
CA ALA A 69 -5.81 0.20 3.35
C ALA A 69 -5.98 0.46 1.86
N ARG A 70 -4.85 0.65 1.19
CA ARG A 70 -4.76 0.77 -0.26
C ARG A 70 -3.74 -0.23 -0.79
N VAL A 71 -4.04 -0.82 -1.94
CA VAL A 71 -3.20 -1.76 -2.66
C VAL A 71 -3.03 -1.26 -4.08
N SER A 72 -1.79 -1.13 -4.55
CA SER A 72 -1.50 -0.84 -5.95
C SER A 72 -0.14 -1.41 -6.34
N ASP A 73 0.06 -1.76 -7.60
CA ASP A 73 1.40 -2.02 -8.15
C ASP A 73 1.86 -0.94 -9.15
N GLN A 74 1.19 0.22 -9.16
CA GLN A 74 1.58 1.36 -9.98
C GLN A 74 3.02 1.79 -9.66
N HIS A 75 3.83 2.04 -10.71
CA HIS A 75 5.28 2.30 -10.64
C HIS A 75 6.15 1.10 -10.18
N HIS A 76 5.56 -0.07 -9.96
CA HIS A 76 6.27 -1.27 -9.52
C HIS A 76 5.52 -2.57 -9.87
N LEU A 77 5.16 -2.70 -11.16
CA LEU A 77 4.35 -3.80 -11.70
C LEU A 77 4.80 -5.18 -11.22
N GLY A 78 3.83 -5.98 -10.78
CA GLY A 78 4.06 -7.32 -10.23
C GLY A 78 4.54 -7.34 -8.77
N TYR A 79 4.75 -6.18 -8.15
CA TYR A 79 5.10 -6.03 -6.75
C TYR A 79 4.09 -5.10 -6.08
N ALA A 80 2.96 -5.63 -5.64
CA ALA A 80 1.90 -4.83 -5.07
C ALA A 80 2.35 -4.24 -3.73
N TRP A 81 2.21 -2.93 -3.58
CA TRP A 81 2.36 -2.27 -2.30
C TRP A 81 0.99 -2.20 -1.63
N ILE A 82 0.92 -2.71 -0.40
CA ILE A 82 -0.21 -2.51 0.49
C ILE A 82 0.19 -1.52 1.59
N SER A 83 -0.56 -0.43 1.72
CA SER A 83 -0.39 0.56 2.76
C SER A 83 -1.61 0.64 3.66
N PHE A 84 -1.40 0.68 4.97
CA PHE A 84 -2.42 0.75 6.01
C PHE A 84 -2.43 2.12 6.65
N GLU A 85 -3.58 2.76 6.62
CA GLU A 85 -3.80 4.05 7.29
C GLU A 85 -3.91 3.85 8.80
N ARG A 86 -3.89 4.95 9.56
CA ARG A 86 -4.17 4.87 11.01
C ARG A 86 -5.64 4.56 11.28
N GLY A 87 -6.52 4.95 10.35
CA GLY A 87 -7.97 4.88 10.50
C GLY A 87 -8.50 5.81 11.60
N GLU A 88 -9.80 6.06 11.59
CA GLU A 88 -10.50 6.75 12.70
C GLU A 88 -10.69 5.83 13.92
N ASP A 89 -10.68 4.51 13.72
CA ASP A 89 -10.64 3.50 14.79
C ASP A 89 -9.30 2.76 14.73
N PRO A 90 -8.30 3.18 15.53
CA PRO A 90 -6.99 2.55 15.53
C PRO A 90 -7.00 1.09 15.96
N SER A 91 -7.99 0.66 16.78
CA SER A 91 -8.07 -0.72 17.24
C SER A 91 -8.53 -1.64 16.12
N LEU A 92 -9.53 -1.20 15.35
CA LEU A 92 -9.95 -1.90 14.14
C LEU A 92 -8.83 -1.98 13.11
N ALA A 93 -8.20 -0.84 12.79
CA ALA A 93 -7.11 -0.77 11.82
C ALA A 93 -5.95 -1.72 12.21
N GLN A 94 -5.62 -1.78 13.50
CA GLN A 94 -4.60 -2.68 14.02
C GLN A 94 -4.97 -4.16 13.84
N ARG A 95 -6.20 -4.57 14.22
CA ARG A 95 -6.64 -5.96 14.09
C ARG A 95 -6.69 -6.40 12.63
N PHE A 96 -7.30 -5.59 11.78
CA PHE A 96 -7.39 -5.84 10.34
C PHE A 96 -5.99 -6.05 9.75
N ARG A 97 -5.07 -5.10 9.99
CA ARG A 97 -3.68 -5.20 9.52
C ARG A 97 -2.99 -6.47 10.03
N GLN A 98 -3.07 -6.77 11.32
CA GLN A 98 -2.40 -7.93 11.90
C GLN A 98 -2.88 -9.24 11.30
N ARG A 99 -4.20 -9.41 11.16
CA ARG A 99 -4.80 -10.61 10.57
C ARG A 99 -4.42 -10.76 9.10
N LEU A 100 -4.61 -9.70 8.32
CA LEU A 100 -4.29 -9.70 6.90
C LEU A 100 -2.80 -10.00 6.67
N MET A 101 -1.91 -9.29 7.37
CA MET A 101 -0.48 -9.50 7.21
C MET A 101 -0.04 -10.90 7.65
N SER A 102 -0.65 -11.49 8.67
CA SER A 102 -0.36 -12.88 9.05
C SER A 102 -0.62 -13.85 7.89
N ARG A 103 -1.74 -13.68 7.17
CA ARG A 103 -2.08 -14.50 5.99
C ARG A 103 -1.16 -14.22 4.80
N ILE A 104 -0.81 -12.95 4.60
CA ILE A 104 0.09 -12.53 3.53
C ILE A 104 1.49 -13.14 3.75
N PHE A 105 2.06 -13.04 4.95
CA PHE A 105 3.39 -13.60 5.23
C PHE A 105 3.41 -15.13 5.13
N GLU A 106 2.33 -15.81 5.52
CA GLU A 106 2.19 -17.26 5.37
C GLU A 106 2.24 -17.68 3.90
N ARG A 107 1.54 -16.96 3.01
CA ARG A 107 1.43 -17.32 1.59
C ARG A 107 2.53 -16.74 0.71
N TRP A 108 3.04 -15.56 1.04
CA TRP A 108 4.11 -14.86 0.34
C TRP A 108 5.24 -14.49 1.32
N PRO A 109 6.12 -15.44 1.68
CA PRO A 109 7.23 -15.19 2.60
C PRO A 109 8.24 -14.14 2.10
N GLY A 110 8.23 -13.86 0.79
CA GLY A 110 9.03 -12.79 0.18
C GLY A 110 8.48 -11.38 0.39
N THR A 111 7.41 -11.21 1.18
CA THR A 111 6.85 -9.91 1.53
C THR A 111 7.86 -9.07 2.32
N LEU A 112 8.04 -7.81 1.94
CA LEU A 112 9.01 -6.90 2.55
C LEU A 112 8.31 -5.71 3.19
N SER A 113 8.80 -5.23 4.33
CA SER A 113 8.33 -3.94 4.86
C SER A 113 8.85 -2.79 4.01
N VAL A 114 7.97 -1.83 3.74
CA VAL A 114 8.29 -0.56 3.05
C VAL A 114 8.29 0.55 4.11
N PRO A 115 9.35 1.37 4.19
CA PRO A 115 9.40 2.47 5.15
C PRO A 115 8.35 3.52 4.80
N VAL A 116 7.71 4.07 5.83
CA VAL A 116 6.82 5.24 5.69
C VAL A 116 7.60 6.47 6.14
N ALA A 117 7.62 7.51 5.31
CA ALA A 117 8.28 8.77 5.63
C ALA A 117 7.66 9.44 6.86
N GLN A 118 8.39 10.37 7.49
CA GLN A 118 7.85 11.12 8.63
C GLN A 118 6.62 11.97 8.23
N THR A 119 6.57 12.39 6.97
CA THR A 119 5.42 13.09 6.36
C THR A 119 4.20 12.18 6.17
N GLY A 120 4.29 10.87 6.44
CA GLY A 120 3.24 9.89 6.16
C GLY A 120 3.19 9.44 4.70
N SER A 121 4.06 9.95 3.82
CA SER A 121 4.15 9.50 2.43
C SER A 121 4.93 8.18 2.30
N LEU A 122 4.62 7.42 1.26
CA LEU A 122 5.46 6.30 0.84
C LEU A 122 6.57 6.83 -0.07
N PRO A 123 7.83 6.42 0.14
CA PRO A 123 8.92 6.77 -0.77
C PRO A 123 8.72 6.22 -2.18
N HIS A 124 9.39 6.84 -3.16
CA HIS A 124 9.45 6.27 -4.50
C HIS A 124 10.29 5.00 -4.48
N LYS A 125 9.97 4.03 -5.32
CA LYS A 125 10.69 2.74 -5.37
C LYS A 125 12.19 2.92 -5.68
N GLU A 126 12.54 3.88 -6.54
CA GLU A 126 13.93 4.22 -6.88
C GLU A 126 14.73 4.83 -5.73
N ASP A 127 14.04 5.36 -4.72
CA ASP A 127 14.66 5.91 -3.51
C ASP A 127 14.79 4.86 -2.40
N LEU A 128 14.43 3.60 -2.67
CA LEU A 128 14.52 2.50 -1.72
C LEU A 128 15.68 1.56 -2.05
N ARG A 129 16.35 1.09 -1.00
CA ARG A 129 17.36 0.02 -1.06
C ARG A 129 16.87 -1.17 -0.27
N ARG A 130 17.05 -2.37 -0.82
CA ARG A 130 16.73 -3.61 -0.12
C ARG A 130 17.79 -3.89 0.95
N SER A 131 17.35 -4.29 2.14
CA SER A 131 18.17 -4.75 3.27
C SER A 131 17.63 -6.08 3.82
N ASP A 132 18.32 -6.66 4.79
CA ASP A 132 17.89 -7.91 5.45
C ASP A 132 16.57 -7.75 6.23
N ARG A 133 16.12 -6.52 6.47
CA ARG A 133 14.89 -6.20 7.22
C ARG A 133 13.73 -5.74 6.35
N GLY A 134 13.91 -5.68 5.02
CA GLY A 134 12.92 -5.13 4.09
C GLY A 134 13.53 -4.05 3.20
N TYR A 135 12.86 -2.92 3.08
CA TYR A 135 13.40 -1.74 2.41
C TYR A 135 13.85 -0.68 3.43
N GLU A 136 14.88 0.07 3.04
CA GLU A 136 15.35 1.28 3.70
C GLU A 136 15.40 2.41 2.67
N ILE A 137 15.13 3.65 3.10
CA ILE A 137 15.29 4.82 2.22
C ILE A 137 16.79 5.01 1.96
N ASP A 138 17.17 5.21 0.70
CA ASP A 138 18.56 5.51 0.35
C ASP A 138 19.05 6.71 1.17
N PRO A 139 20.16 6.60 1.91
CA PRO A 139 20.68 7.69 2.73
C PRO A 139 20.89 9.01 1.97
N SER A 140 21.16 8.95 0.66
CA SER A 140 21.31 10.15 -0.19
C SER A 140 19.98 10.84 -0.52
N ARG A 141 18.85 10.15 -0.34
CA ARG A 141 17.48 10.63 -0.64
C ARG A 141 16.69 10.99 0.62
N ILE A 142 17.16 10.54 1.79
CA ILE A 142 16.43 10.63 3.07
C ILE A 142 15.97 12.06 3.43
N ALA A 143 16.71 13.09 3.01
CA ALA A 143 16.35 14.48 3.26
C ALA A 143 14.97 14.88 2.69
N GLY A 144 14.51 14.24 1.62
CA GLY A 144 13.17 14.48 1.06
C GLY A 144 12.02 13.90 1.89
N TYR A 145 12.33 13.04 2.87
CA TYR A 145 11.35 12.23 3.61
C TYR A 145 11.29 12.54 5.12
N ILE A 146 12.05 13.55 5.56
CA ILE A 146 12.09 14.05 6.94
C ILE A 146 11.26 15.34 7.04
N CYS A 147 10.57 15.54 8.16
CA CYS A 147 9.84 16.77 8.43
C CYS A 147 10.79 17.98 8.51
N GLY A 148 10.45 19.09 7.84
CA GLY A 148 11.22 20.34 7.88
C GLY A 148 12.37 20.46 6.88
N THR A 149 12.68 19.40 6.11
CA THR A 149 13.70 19.42 5.04
C THR A 149 13.12 19.24 3.64
N ALA A 150 11.85 18.83 3.54
CA ALA A 150 11.13 18.77 2.26
C ALA A 150 10.82 20.20 1.73
N PRO A 151 11.02 20.49 0.43
CA PRO A 151 10.72 21.80 -0.13
C PRO A 151 9.22 22.12 -0.03
N GLY A 152 8.86 23.05 0.87
CA GLY A 152 7.70 23.97 0.80
C GLY A 152 6.26 23.44 0.75
N ASN A 153 5.99 22.18 0.42
CA ASN A 153 4.64 21.69 0.09
C ASN A 153 4.19 20.44 0.86
N ALA A 154 4.84 20.11 2.00
CA ALA A 154 4.31 19.06 2.86
C ALA A 154 2.99 19.54 3.52
N PRO A 155 1.88 18.77 3.46
CA PRO A 155 0.67 19.09 4.18
C PRO A 155 0.97 19.26 5.67
N LYS A 156 0.46 20.36 6.27
CA LYS A 156 0.67 20.73 7.69
C LYS A 156 0.28 19.66 8.72
N SER A 157 -0.40 18.58 8.35
CA SER A 157 -1.01 17.67 9.34
C SER A 157 -0.18 16.45 9.74
N ALA A 158 1.03 16.24 9.18
CA ALA A 158 1.87 15.10 9.54
C ALA A 158 3.14 15.47 10.34
N CYS A 159 3.52 16.75 10.33
CA CYS A 159 4.77 17.25 10.89
C CYS A 159 4.57 18.31 12.00
N ASP A 160 3.32 18.52 12.43
CA ASP A 160 2.93 19.36 13.57
C ASP A 160 2.44 18.49 14.74
#